data_AF-A0A0X3PAK2-F1
#
_entry.id   AF-A0A0X3PAK2-F1
#
_cell.length_a   1.000
_cell.length_b   1.000
_cell.length_c   1.000
_cell.angle_alpha   90.00
_cell.angle_beta   90.00
_cell.angle_gamma   90.00
#
_symmetry.space_group_name_H-M   'P 1'
#
loop_
_entity.id
_entity.type
_entity.pdbx_description
1 polymer ?
#
loop_
_entity_poly.entity_id
_entity_poly.type
_entity_poly.pdbx_seq_one_letter_code
_entity_poly.pdbx_strand_id
1 'polypeptide(L)'
;ECDILLLAALQRVVTAKNVDKIKAKVIAEGANGPTTPYAHKELLKRNVMIIPDLFLNAGGVTVSYFEWIKNLNHISYGRLTFKYEKTSNMLLLDSIKQSLEKSSGKATSVEPSKKLSEFMENASELDIVNSGLEYTVEHAAKAMMEVAERYNLGLDFRTAAYICSIEKIFHTTRLAGTIF
;
A
#
# COMPACT_ATOMS: atom_id res chain seq x y z
N GLU A 1 17.87 -16.01 15.49
CA GLU A 1 18.66 -15.11 14.63
C GLU A 1 17.99 -15.08 13.28
N CYS A 2 17.75 -13.90 12.71
CA CYS A 2 17.04 -13.71 11.44
C CYS A 2 17.34 -12.30 10.91
N ASP A 3 17.09 -12.04 9.63
CA ASP A 3 17.23 -10.69 9.06
C ASP A 3 16.03 -9.78 9.42
N ILE A 4 14.82 -10.34 9.36
CA ILE A 4 13.54 -9.65 9.61
C ILE A 4 12.83 -10.30 10.79
N LEU A 5 12.40 -9.50 11.77
CA LEU A 5 11.58 -9.92 12.90
C LEU A 5 10.17 -9.33 12.78
N LEU A 6 9.17 -10.18 12.50
CA LEU A 6 7.77 -9.79 12.47
C LEU A 6 7.13 -9.93 13.86
N LEU A 7 6.64 -8.83 14.41
CA LEU A 7 5.95 -8.78 15.71
C LEU A 7 4.45 -8.72 15.47
N ALA A 8 3.73 -9.84 15.57
CA ALA A 8 2.31 -9.94 15.16
C ALA A 8 1.40 -10.57 16.23
N ALA A 9 1.78 -10.50 17.52
CA ALA A 9 1.02 -11.11 18.61
C ALA A 9 0.41 -10.07 19.56
N LEU A 10 1.18 -9.62 20.56
CA LEU A 10 0.74 -8.71 21.62
C LEU A 10 1.51 -7.39 21.59
N GLN A 11 0.94 -6.39 22.25
CA GLN A 11 1.60 -5.12 22.54
C GLN A 11 2.73 -5.29 23.57
N ARG A 12 3.72 -4.37 23.55
CA ARG A 12 4.81 -4.24 24.53
C ARG A 12 5.64 -5.51 24.73
N VAL A 13 5.84 -6.29 23.68
CA VAL A 13 6.66 -7.51 23.70
C VAL A 13 8.16 -7.22 23.63
N VAL A 14 8.57 -6.15 22.95
CA VAL A 14 9.96 -5.70 22.89
C VAL A 14 10.17 -4.57 23.90
N THR A 15 10.97 -4.86 24.92
CA THR A 15 11.17 -4.04 26.12
C THR A 15 12.65 -3.91 26.46
N ALA A 16 12.97 -3.08 27.45
CA ALA A 16 14.33 -2.97 28.00
C ALA A 16 14.95 -4.32 28.43
N LYS A 17 14.12 -5.32 28.77
CA LYS A 17 14.61 -6.63 29.25
C LYS A 17 15.13 -7.56 28.14
N ASN A 18 14.70 -7.35 26.89
CA ASN A 18 14.99 -8.26 25.79
C ASN A 18 15.49 -7.58 24.51
N VAL A 19 15.51 -6.25 24.45
CA VAL A 19 15.97 -5.49 23.28
C VAL A 19 17.40 -5.87 22.85
N ASP A 20 18.30 -6.12 23.82
CA ASP A 20 19.68 -6.51 23.56
C ASP A 20 19.81 -7.89 22.90
N LYS A 21 18.79 -8.75 23.07
CA LYS A 21 18.76 -10.10 22.49
C LYS A 21 18.30 -10.10 21.04
N ILE A 22 17.74 -9.00 20.55
CA ILE A 22 17.29 -8.89 19.16
C ILE A 22 18.52 -8.76 18.26
N LYS A 23 18.66 -9.69 17.32
CA LYS A 23 19.74 -9.70 16.30
C LYS A 23 19.27 -9.29 14.90
N ALA A 24 17.97 -9.03 14.73
CA ALA A 24 17.40 -8.68 13.43
C ALA A 24 17.84 -7.29 12.97
N LYS A 25 17.96 -7.12 11.65
CA LYS A 25 18.28 -5.84 11.01
C LYS A 25 17.01 -5.01 10.74
N VAL A 26 15.89 -5.69 10.56
CA VAL A 26 14.58 -5.08 10.34
C VAL A 26 13.58 -5.65 11.33
N ILE A 27 12.77 -4.78 11.91
CA ILE A 27 11.60 -5.14 12.71
C ILE A 27 10.37 -4.65 11.96
N ALA A 28 9.43 -5.57 11.76
CA ALA A 28 8.15 -5.33 11.12
C ALA A 28 7.05 -5.44 12.19
N GLU A 29 6.36 -4.35 12.48
CA GLU A 29 5.33 -4.34 13.53
C GLU A 29 3.93 -4.61 12.97
N GLY A 30 3.52 -5.88 12.98
CA GLY A 30 2.16 -6.26 12.58
C GLY A 30 1.12 -6.08 13.70
N ALA A 31 1.54 -6.19 14.96
CA ALA A 31 0.72 -5.91 16.12
C ALA A 31 0.68 -4.40 16.42
N ASN A 32 -0.28 -3.95 17.22
CA ASN A 32 -0.35 -2.58 17.71
C ASN A 32 0.58 -2.40 18.92
N GLY A 33 1.53 -1.47 18.82
CA GLY A 33 2.48 -1.09 19.87
C GLY A 33 3.35 -2.22 20.41
N PRO A 34 3.95 -3.11 19.60
CA PRO A 34 4.72 -4.24 20.11
C PRO A 34 6.07 -3.81 20.72
N THR A 35 6.60 -2.66 20.33
CA THR A 35 7.89 -2.13 20.81
C THR A 35 7.68 -0.96 21.77
N THR A 36 8.32 -0.98 22.93
CA THR A 36 8.26 0.14 23.88
C THR A 36 9.15 1.32 23.43
N PRO A 37 8.86 2.57 23.83
CA PRO A 37 9.66 3.74 23.44
C PRO A 37 11.13 3.64 23.83
N TYR A 38 11.43 3.00 24.96
CA TYR A 38 12.82 2.73 25.37
C TYR A 38 13.50 1.78 24.39
N ALA A 39 12.86 0.66 24.06
CA ALA A 39 13.44 -0.31 23.14
C ALA A 39 13.60 0.26 21.73
N HIS A 40 12.65 1.08 21.26
CA HIS A 40 12.75 1.81 19.98
C HIS A 40 14.04 2.63 19.91
N LYS A 41 14.35 3.41 20.96
CA LYS A 41 15.58 4.21 21.03
C LYS A 41 16.85 3.36 20.99
N GLU A 42 16.88 2.25 21.73
CA GLU A 42 18.04 1.36 21.74
C GLU A 42 18.24 0.63 20.40
N LEU A 43 17.15 0.26 19.71
CA LEU A 43 17.20 -0.35 18.39
C LEU A 43 17.69 0.65 17.32
N LEU A 44 17.23 1.90 17.37
CA LEU A 44 17.71 2.96 16.48
C LEU A 44 19.21 3.21 16.63
N LYS A 45 19.73 3.28 17.87
CA LYS A 45 21.18 3.41 18.12
C LYS A 45 22.00 2.28 17.51
N ARG A 46 21.39 1.11 17.35
CA ARG A 46 21.99 -0.09 16.75
C ARG A 46 21.74 -0.21 15.24
N ASN A 47 21.24 0.84 14.60
CA ASN A 47 20.88 0.88 13.18
C ASN A 47 19.88 -0.23 12.77
N VAL A 48 18.99 -0.62 13.68
CA VAL A 48 17.88 -1.54 13.37
C VAL A 48 16.73 -0.72 12.81
N MET A 49 16.30 -1.04 11.59
CA MET A 49 15.17 -0.38 10.95
C MET A 49 13.86 -0.92 11.52
N ILE A 50 12.97 -0.03 11.97
CA ILE A 50 11.64 -0.41 12.46
C ILE A 50 10.60 0.12 11.46
N ILE A 51 9.85 -0.78 10.85
CA ILE A 51 8.66 -0.43 10.06
C ILE A 51 7.49 -0.33 11.05
N PRO A 52 6.96 0.89 11.30
CA PRO A 52 6.06 1.14 12.41
C PRO A 52 4.67 0.52 12.17
N ASP A 53 4.06 0.08 13.27
CA ASP A 53 2.69 -0.43 13.34
C ASP A 53 1.67 0.46 12.63
N LEU A 54 1.73 1.78 12.86
CA LEU A 54 0.85 2.78 12.25
C LEU A 54 0.77 2.69 10.71
N PHE A 55 1.82 2.20 10.07
CA PHE A 55 1.89 1.97 8.63
C PHE A 55 1.68 0.50 8.28
N LEU A 56 2.44 -0.41 8.89
CA LEU A 56 2.54 -1.79 8.42
C LEU A 56 1.24 -2.58 8.61
N ASN A 57 0.50 -2.34 9.70
CA ASN A 57 -0.74 -3.06 9.98
C ASN A 57 -1.99 -2.39 9.38
N ALA A 58 -1.83 -1.22 8.75
CA ALA A 58 -2.94 -0.43 8.21
C ALA A 58 -3.69 -1.12 7.07
N GLY A 59 -3.08 -2.13 6.43
CA GLY A 59 -3.73 -2.89 5.34
C GLY A 59 -5.07 -3.51 5.74
N GLY A 60 -5.23 -3.94 7.00
CA GLY A 60 -6.52 -4.44 7.49
C GLY A 60 -7.61 -3.35 7.45
N VAL A 61 -7.30 -2.15 7.93
CA VAL A 61 -8.22 -1.00 7.91
C VAL A 61 -8.51 -0.54 6.48
N THR A 62 -7.50 -0.55 5.59
CA THR A 62 -7.68 -0.22 4.17
C THR A 62 -8.66 -1.16 3.48
N VAL A 63 -8.53 -2.47 3.68
CA VAL A 63 -9.46 -3.43 3.06
C VAL A 63 -10.84 -3.38 3.70
N SER A 64 -10.95 -3.15 5.02
CA SER A 64 -12.24 -2.90 5.67
C SER A 64 -12.94 -1.64 5.14
N TYR A 65 -12.17 -0.61 4.77
CA TYR A 65 -12.73 0.57 4.10
C TYR A 65 -13.29 0.23 2.71
N PHE A 66 -12.60 -0.60 1.93
CA PHE A 66 -13.11 -1.08 0.65
C PHE A 66 -14.37 -1.93 0.78
N GLU A 67 -14.44 -2.78 1.82
CA GLU A 67 -15.65 -3.54 2.17
C GLU A 67 -16.81 -2.61 2.50
N TRP A 68 -16.57 -1.56 3.30
CA TRP A 68 -17.60 -0.57 3.63
C TRP A 68 -18.13 0.15 2.38
N ILE A 69 -17.26 0.59 1.48
CA ILE A 69 -17.67 1.21 0.21
C ILE A 69 -18.48 0.23 -0.64
N LYS A 70 -18.05 -1.03 -0.73
CA LYS A 70 -18.78 -2.06 -1.47
C LYS A 70 -20.20 -2.22 -0.93
N ASN A 71 -20.34 -2.30 0.40
CA ASN A 71 -21.63 -2.48 1.06
C ASN A 71 -22.57 -1.29 0.81
N LEU A 72 -22.05 -0.06 0.76
CA LEU A 72 -22.84 1.12 0.40
C LEU A 72 -23.30 1.14 -1.05
N ASN A 73 -22.48 0.64 -1.98
CA ASN A 73 -22.81 0.64 -3.40
C ASN A 73 -23.75 -0.52 -3.80
N HIS A 74 -23.92 -1.54 -2.94
CA HIS A 74 -24.72 -2.74 -3.20
C HIS A 74 -24.39 -3.48 -4.51
N ILE A 75 -23.19 -3.24 -5.07
CA ILE A 75 -22.76 -3.77 -6.36
C ILE A 75 -21.36 -4.37 -6.18
N SER A 76 -21.16 -5.59 -6.69
CA SER A 76 -19.82 -6.18 -6.80
C SER A 76 -18.98 -5.37 -7.79
N TYR A 77 -17.76 -5.00 -7.40
CA TYR A 77 -16.86 -4.27 -8.28
C TYR A 77 -16.66 -5.01 -9.62
N GLY A 78 -16.58 -4.25 -10.72
CA GLY A 78 -16.43 -4.80 -12.08
C GLY A 78 -17.71 -5.40 -12.69
N ARG A 79 -18.75 -5.72 -11.90
CA ARG A 79 -19.96 -6.41 -12.39
C ARG A 79 -20.70 -5.67 -13.51
N LEU A 80 -20.68 -4.33 -13.49
CA LEU A 80 -21.35 -3.50 -14.49
C LEU A 80 -20.47 -3.19 -15.71
N THR A 81 -19.15 -3.24 -15.57
CA THR A 81 -18.22 -2.76 -16.60
C THR A 81 -17.46 -3.89 -17.31
N PHE A 82 -17.38 -5.09 -16.74
CA PHE A 82 -16.54 -6.18 -17.25
C PHE A 82 -16.72 -6.47 -18.75
N LYS A 83 -17.97 -6.69 -19.18
CA LYS A 83 -18.27 -6.96 -20.60
C LYS A 83 -17.97 -5.73 -21.47
N TYR A 84 -18.23 -4.54 -20.97
CA TYR A 84 -17.99 -3.29 -21.68
C TYR A 84 -16.49 -3.05 -21.88
N GLU A 85 -15.68 -3.20 -20.84
CA GLU A 85 -14.22 -3.04 -20.88
C GLU A 85 -13.56 -4.10 -21.76
N LYS A 86 -13.96 -5.38 -21.64
CA LYS A 86 -13.46 -6.44 -22.51
C LYS A 86 -13.77 -6.15 -23.98
N THR A 87 -15.00 -5.74 -24.28
CA THR A 87 -15.40 -5.39 -25.65
C THR A 87 -14.63 -4.17 -26.15
N SER A 88 -14.49 -3.13 -25.32
CA SER A 88 -13.73 -1.92 -25.63
C SER A 88 -12.27 -2.24 -25.98
N ASN A 89 -11.58 -3.03 -25.15
CA ASN A 89 -10.20 -3.44 -25.38
C ASN A 89 -10.05 -4.26 -26.68
N MET A 90 -10.98 -5.17 -26.97
CA MET A 90 -10.97 -5.92 -28.23
C MET A 90 -11.18 -5.01 -29.45
N LEU A 91 -12.09 -4.04 -29.36
CA LEU A 91 -12.31 -3.04 -30.42
C LEU A 91 -11.09 -2.14 -30.62
N LEU A 92 -10.37 -1.79 -29.55
CA LEU A 92 -9.11 -1.04 -29.64
C LEU A 92 -8.04 -1.84 -30.39
N LEU A 93 -7.87 -3.13 -30.07
CA LEU A 93 -6.92 -4.00 -30.79
C LEU A 93 -7.31 -4.15 -32.27
N ASP A 94 -8.60 -4.28 -32.57
CA ASP A 94 -9.09 -4.36 -33.96
C ASP A 94 -8.86 -3.04 -34.72
N SER A 95 -9.08 -1.90 -34.08
CA SER A 95 -8.81 -0.57 -34.67
C SER A 95 -7.32 -0.38 -35.01
N ILE A 96 -6.43 -0.83 -34.11
CA ILE A 96 -4.98 -0.83 -34.35
C ILE A 96 -4.64 -1.74 -35.53
N LYS A 97 -5.22 -2.95 -35.58
CA LYS A 97 -5.03 -3.88 -36.69
C LYS A 97 -5.42 -3.26 -38.03
N GLN A 98 -6.64 -2.71 -38.13
CA GLN A 98 -7.15 -2.08 -39.36
C GLN A 98 -6.27 -0.91 -39.80
N SER A 99 -5.79 -0.10 -38.84
CA SER A 99 -4.90 1.04 -39.12
C SER A 99 -3.54 0.60 -39.66
N LEU A 100 -2.94 -0.45 -39.08
CA LEU A 100 -1.68 -1.02 -39.54
C LEU A 100 -1.81 -1.67 -40.92
N GLU A 101 -2.89 -2.40 -41.18
CA GLU A 101 -3.15 -3.02 -42.48
C GLU A 101 -3.31 -1.96 -43.58
N LYS A 102 -4.03 -0.87 -43.29
CA LYS A 102 -4.20 0.26 -44.21
C LYS A 102 -2.88 0.98 -44.52
N SER A 103 -2.00 1.13 -43.52
CA SER A 103 -0.71 1.81 -43.69
C SER A 103 0.37 0.93 -44.30
N SER A 104 0.41 -0.36 -43.97
CA SER A 104 1.47 -1.28 -44.38
C SER A 104 1.11 -2.07 -45.65
N GLY A 105 -0.17 -2.12 -46.05
CA GLY A 105 -0.65 -2.95 -47.15
C GLY A 105 -0.49 -4.46 -46.91
N LYS A 106 -0.18 -4.89 -45.68
CA LYS A 106 0.04 -6.28 -45.29
C LYS A 106 -0.87 -6.65 -44.12
N ALA A 107 -1.46 -7.84 -44.19
CA ALA A 107 -2.21 -8.41 -43.08
C ALA A 107 -1.30 -8.55 -41.86
N THR A 108 -1.71 -7.97 -40.74
CA THR A 108 -0.93 -7.98 -39.49
C THR A 108 -1.81 -8.58 -38.39
N SER A 109 -1.30 -9.56 -37.64
CA SER A 109 -2.04 -10.06 -36.47
C SER A 109 -1.74 -9.19 -35.26
N VAL A 110 -2.78 -8.61 -34.67
CA VAL A 110 -2.71 -7.90 -33.39
C VAL A 110 -3.57 -8.71 -32.42
N GLU A 111 -2.90 -9.45 -31.56
CA GLU A 111 -3.54 -10.31 -30.56
C GLU A 111 -3.14 -9.85 -29.15
N PRO A 112 -4.03 -10.00 -28.16
CA PRO A 112 -3.69 -9.70 -26.79
C PRO A 112 -2.56 -10.62 -26.33
N SER A 113 -1.54 -10.04 -25.70
CA SER A 113 -0.51 -10.82 -25.01
C SER A 113 -1.13 -11.70 -23.92
N LYS A 114 -0.45 -12.78 -23.52
CA LYS A 114 -0.92 -13.67 -22.44
C LYS A 114 -1.31 -12.91 -21.17
N LYS A 115 -0.49 -11.93 -20.75
CA LYS A 115 -0.78 -11.07 -19.59
C LYS A 115 -2.06 -10.25 -19.77
N LEU A 116 -2.28 -9.69 -20.96
CA LEU A 116 -3.48 -8.90 -21.24
C LEU A 116 -4.72 -9.78 -21.31
N SER A 117 -4.62 -10.97 -21.90
CA SER A 117 -5.72 -11.95 -21.92
C SER A 117 -6.12 -12.36 -20.50
N GLU A 118 -5.14 -12.71 -19.66
CA GLU A 118 -5.38 -13.05 -18.25
C GLU A 118 -6.00 -11.87 -17.49
N PHE A 119 -5.55 -10.64 -17.72
CA PHE A 119 -6.12 -9.44 -17.10
C PHE A 119 -7.57 -9.20 -17.52
N MET A 120 -7.88 -9.33 -18.83
CA MET A 120 -9.24 -9.15 -19.36
C MET A 120 -10.22 -10.23 -18.92
N GLU A 121 -9.74 -11.42 -18.55
CA GLU A 121 -10.57 -12.51 -18.06
C GLU A 121 -10.73 -12.48 -16.54
N ASN A 122 -9.74 -11.97 -15.82
CA ASN A 122 -9.69 -12.10 -14.37
C ASN A 122 -10.05 -10.84 -13.60
N ALA A 123 -10.19 -9.65 -14.21
CA ALA A 123 -10.49 -8.39 -13.49
C ALA A 123 -11.69 -8.52 -12.54
N SER A 124 -11.39 -8.97 -11.33
CA SER A 124 -12.33 -9.41 -10.32
C SER A 124 -12.29 -8.42 -9.17
N GLU A 125 -13.26 -8.57 -8.27
CA GLU A 125 -13.23 -7.82 -7.02
C GLU A 125 -11.88 -7.96 -6.27
N LEU A 126 -11.25 -9.14 -6.35
CA LEU A 126 -9.96 -9.41 -5.74
C LEU A 126 -8.84 -8.53 -6.31
N ASP A 127 -8.80 -8.33 -7.63
CA ASP A 127 -7.75 -7.52 -8.28
C ASP A 127 -7.90 -6.04 -7.96
N ILE A 128 -9.14 -5.56 -7.85
CA ILE A 128 -9.43 -4.18 -7.45
C ILE A 128 -9.00 -3.94 -6.02
N VAL A 129 -9.30 -4.88 -5.11
CA VAL A 129 -8.86 -4.80 -3.71
C VAL A 129 -7.33 -4.85 -3.60
N ASN A 130 -6.68 -5.78 -4.31
CA ASN A 130 -5.23 -5.94 -4.27
C ASN A 130 -4.49 -4.73 -4.83
N SER A 131 -4.90 -4.24 -6.01
CA SER A 131 -4.29 -3.05 -6.62
C SER A 131 -4.54 -1.78 -5.81
N GLY A 132 -5.75 -1.62 -5.24
CA GLY A 132 -6.07 -0.50 -4.36
C GLY A 132 -5.24 -0.52 -3.07
N LEU A 133 -5.03 -1.71 -2.49
CA LEU A 133 -4.18 -1.87 -1.32
C LEU A 133 -2.71 -1.58 -1.66
N GLU A 134 -2.18 -2.15 -2.74
CA GLU A 134 -0.80 -1.94 -3.20
C GLU A 134 -0.53 -0.44 -3.41
N TYR A 135 -1.41 0.25 -4.15
CA TYR A 135 -1.33 1.69 -4.39
C TYR A 135 -1.32 2.49 -3.07
N THR A 136 -2.20 2.14 -2.14
CA THR A 136 -2.31 2.84 -0.84
C THR A 136 -1.04 2.66 -0.01
N VAL A 137 -0.50 1.43 0.06
CA VAL A 137 0.70 1.10 0.82
C VAL A 137 1.93 1.76 0.19
N GLU A 138 2.08 1.70 -1.13
CA GLU A 138 3.20 2.32 -1.86
C GLU A 138 3.21 3.84 -1.65
N HIS A 139 2.06 4.49 -1.82
CA HIS A 139 1.93 5.94 -1.66
C HIS A 139 2.22 6.37 -0.22
N ALA A 140 1.70 5.64 0.78
CA ALA A 140 1.97 5.92 2.19
C ALA A 140 3.44 5.69 2.56
N ALA A 141 4.09 4.66 2.00
CA ALA A 141 5.51 4.40 2.20
C ALA A 141 6.38 5.55 1.65
N LYS A 142 6.10 5.98 0.41
CA LYS A 142 6.80 7.11 -0.23
C LYS A 142 6.66 8.39 0.59
N ALA A 143 5.44 8.74 0.99
CA ALA A 143 5.20 9.91 1.84
C ALA A 143 5.97 9.85 3.17
N MET A 144 6.03 8.68 3.80
CA MET A 144 6.79 8.48 5.04
C MET A 144 8.31 8.62 4.81
N MET A 145 8.84 8.09 3.70
CA MET A 145 10.25 8.23 3.33
C MET A 145 10.61 9.69 3.03
N GLU A 146 9.76 10.42 2.30
CA GLU A 146 9.94 11.85 2.02
C GLU A 146 9.97 12.68 3.31
N VAL A 147 9.10 12.39 4.28
CA VAL A 147 9.11 13.06 5.58
C VAL A 147 10.36 12.68 6.39
N ALA A 148 10.77 11.41 6.38
CA ALA A 148 12.00 10.99 7.04
C ALA A 148 13.23 11.72 6.49
N GLU A 149 13.31 11.91 5.16
CA GLU A 149 14.37 12.66 4.50
C GLU A 149 14.29 14.16 4.82
N ARG A 150 13.10 14.77 4.69
CA ARG A 150 12.86 16.19 4.94
C ARG A 150 13.31 16.63 6.33
N TYR A 151 13.04 15.82 7.35
CA TYR A 151 13.38 16.12 8.75
C TYR A 151 14.67 15.43 9.23
N ASN A 152 15.43 14.79 8.32
CA ASN A 152 16.68 14.09 8.61
C ASN A 152 16.55 13.07 9.76
N LEU A 153 15.49 12.27 9.73
CA LEU A 153 15.14 11.29 10.78
C LEU A 153 15.91 9.97 10.66
N GLY A 154 16.62 9.74 9.56
CA GLY A 154 17.33 8.49 9.29
C GLY A 154 16.37 7.29 9.28
N LEU A 155 16.57 6.32 10.17
CA LEU A 155 15.74 5.11 10.29
C LEU A 155 14.53 5.27 11.21
N ASP A 156 14.26 6.46 11.76
CA ASP A 156 13.12 6.70 12.64
C ASP A 156 11.81 6.93 11.88
N PHE A 157 11.38 5.88 11.17
CA PHE A 157 10.13 5.88 10.40
C PHE A 157 8.87 6.00 11.27
N ARG A 158 8.94 5.63 12.56
CA ARG A 158 7.83 5.85 13.49
C ARG A 158 7.52 7.33 13.64
N THR A 159 8.55 8.15 13.89
CA THR A 159 8.39 9.59 14.01
C THR A 159 7.89 10.19 12.69
N ALA A 160 8.43 9.73 11.55
CA ALA A 160 7.95 10.16 10.23
C ALA A 160 6.46 9.85 10.02
N ALA A 161 6.01 8.65 10.39
CA ALA A 161 4.61 8.27 10.28
C ALA A 161 3.69 9.15 11.15
N TYR A 162 4.10 9.47 12.39
CA TYR A 162 3.35 10.40 13.23
C TYR A 162 3.28 11.81 12.65
N ILE A 163 4.37 12.33 12.07
CA ILE A 163 4.38 13.63 11.40
C ILE A 163 3.36 13.63 10.24
N CYS A 164 3.39 12.62 9.37
CA CYS A 164 2.43 12.47 8.29
C CYS A 164 0.97 12.48 8.79
N SER A 165 0.68 11.75 9.87
CA SER A 165 -0.66 11.68 10.47
C SER A 165 -1.09 13.01 11.08
N ILE A 166 -0.20 13.67 11.83
CA ILE A 166 -0.48 14.95 12.48
C ILE A 166 -0.73 16.03 11.42
N GLU A 167 0.08 16.11 10.36
CA GLU A 167 -0.11 17.08 9.28
C GLU A 167 -1.49 16.94 8.61
N LYS A 168 -1.92 15.69 8.33
CA LYS A 168 -3.25 15.41 7.72
C LYS A 168 -4.41 15.80 8.64
N ILE A 169 -4.33 15.43 9.93
CA ILE A 169 -5.36 15.76 10.91
C ILE A 169 -5.42 17.28 11.10
N PHE A 170 -4.27 17.91 11.34
CA PHE A 170 -4.16 19.36 11.54
C PHE A 170 -4.73 20.14 10.35
N HIS A 171 -4.39 19.74 9.12
CA HIS A 171 -4.91 20.40 7.93
C HIS A 171 -6.45 20.34 7.86
N THR A 172 -7.02 19.19 8.18
CA THR A 172 -8.48 18.99 8.20
C THR A 172 -9.14 19.85 9.29
N THR A 173 -8.60 19.83 10.51
CA THR A 173 -9.12 20.61 11.64
C THR A 173 -9.03 22.12 11.39
N ARG A 174 -7.94 22.58 10.77
CA ARG A 174 -7.75 23.98 10.38
C ARG A 174 -8.77 24.42 9.33
N LEU A 175 -9.00 23.61 8.30
CA LEU A 175 -10.00 23.92 7.26
C LEU A 175 -11.43 23.88 7.79
N ALA A 176 -11.71 23.06 8.79
CA ALA A 176 -13.03 22.97 9.43
C ALA A 176 -13.35 24.18 10.34
N GLY A 177 -12.43 25.14 10.51
CA GLY A 177 -12.64 26.32 11.37
C GLY A 177 -12.69 25.98 12.87
N THR A 178 -12.22 24.79 13.26
CA THR A 178 -12.24 24.35 14.67
C THR A 178 -11.07 24.96 15.47
N ILE A 179 -10.00 25.34 14.78
CA ILE A 179 -8.86 26.06 15.36
C ILE A 179 -8.85 27.43 14.69
N PHE A 180 -9.27 28.44 15.44
CA PHE A 180 -9.12 29.86 15.11
C PHE A 180 -7.71 30.34 15.47
#